data_AF-A0A969XTD2-F1
#
_entry.id   AF-A0A969XTD2-F1
#
_cell.length_a   1.000
_cell.length_b   1.000
_cell.length_c   1.000
_cell.angle_alpha   90.00
_cell.angle_beta   90.00
_cell.angle_gamma   90.00
#
_symmetry.space_group_name_H-M   'P 1'
#
loop_
_entity.id
_entity.type
_entity.pdbx_description
1 polymer ?
#
loop_
_entity_poly.entity_id
_entity_poly.type
_entity_poly.pdbx_seq_one_letter_code
_entity_poly.pdbx_strand_id
1 'polypeptide(L)'
;MKAVLLTAVTTLVLASVAQAAPLLQRSQVRIDGMKLTFADTGQTLTIAPLEVKHHEMTGTLKVLQPTWRDGLYLAGPAWRFRSLRAASLVATLAEQPDVRLAEGRDYVVNTDWATIGAVEGGRIGPDTKVKFAYDYTLTRLDLVQRGPDGRYSVVAGQEDRTQPMLPRPADGCTAVMGVYLAPDTTALTEANLNIIDPACTGVPPVAGEAALEAVKAKLAAGEPATIVFFGDSITAQQPKDFRDGKGSFVDRFAAYLQERFSDRQVVATQLTQVVRPTGSQIVVVKSGQGGCDTQGALERLDGEVLAHDPDLVIILFGANDENRRAGTNQNMVPPAQYASNLTTMVRRCREAGAAVILLTPAMKNLGWTSTVGNMAEYAAAARRVGAAEGTCVVDSFQVWEDLPKLGYNYMIPLATCLNHPVDMGHEIFLKGLKAAME
;
A
#
# COMPACT_ATOMS: atom_id res chain seq x y z
N MET A 1 0.67 -69.06 -43.62
CA MET A 1 -0.11 -68.19 -42.72
C MET A 1 0.08 -68.68 -41.29
N LYS A 2 0.81 -67.95 -40.45
CA LYS A 2 0.86 -68.16 -39.00
C LYS A 2 0.52 -66.81 -38.35
N ALA A 3 -0.58 -66.78 -37.60
CA ALA A 3 -1.05 -65.62 -36.87
C ALA A 3 -0.29 -65.49 -35.54
N VAL A 4 0.18 -64.29 -35.22
CA VAL A 4 0.76 -63.96 -33.91
C VAL A 4 -0.30 -63.19 -33.13
N LEU A 5 -0.65 -63.73 -31.97
CA LEU A 5 -1.61 -63.17 -31.02
C LEU A 5 -0.85 -62.18 -30.13
N LEU A 6 -1.19 -60.89 -30.20
CA LEU A 6 -0.63 -59.86 -29.32
C LEU A 6 -1.59 -59.63 -28.13
N THR A 7 -1.16 -59.99 -26.92
CA THR A 7 -1.91 -59.77 -25.68
C THR A 7 -1.54 -58.41 -25.12
N ALA A 8 -2.46 -57.46 -25.10
CA ALA A 8 -2.27 -56.15 -24.48
C ALA A 8 -2.54 -56.24 -22.97
N VAL A 9 -1.51 -56.06 -22.15
CA VAL A 9 -1.63 -55.86 -20.70
C VAL A 9 -1.95 -54.39 -20.47
N THR A 10 -3.14 -54.10 -19.96
CA THR A 10 -3.56 -52.73 -19.61
C THR A 10 -3.26 -52.51 -18.13
N THR A 11 -2.17 -51.83 -17.82
CA THR A 11 -1.83 -51.43 -16.44
C THR A 11 -2.61 -50.17 -16.10
N LEU A 12 -3.62 -50.30 -15.24
CA LEU A 12 -4.39 -49.17 -14.73
C LEU A 12 -3.55 -48.45 -13.66
N VAL A 13 -2.93 -47.32 -14.01
CA VAL A 13 -2.28 -46.43 -13.03
C VAL A 13 -3.37 -45.53 -12.43
N LEU A 14 -3.88 -45.91 -11.26
CA LEU A 14 -4.64 -45.01 -10.41
C LEU A 14 -3.67 -43.98 -9.82
N ALA A 15 -3.54 -42.83 -10.48
CA ALA A 15 -2.94 -41.66 -9.87
C ALA A 15 -3.85 -41.23 -8.71
N SER A 16 -3.41 -41.44 -7.47
CA SER A 16 -4.05 -40.83 -6.30
C SER A 16 -3.92 -39.32 -6.46
N VAL A 17 -5.03 -38.64 -6.73
CA VAL A 17 -5.10 -37.18 -6.60
C VAL A 17 -4.84 -36.89 -5.13
N ALA A 18 -3.65 -36.40 -4.79
CA ALA A 18 -3.33 -35.98 -3.45
C ALA A 18 -4.37 -34.92 -3.05
N GLN A 19 -5.21 -35.25 -2.08
CA GLN A 19 -6.20 -34.33 -1.57
C GLN A 19 -5.44 -33.16 -0.95
N ALA A 20 -5.65 -31.94 -1.48
CA ALA A 20 -4.95 -30.76 -0.99
C ALA A 20 -5.16 -30.67 0.53
N ALA A 21 -4.08 -30.50 1.27
CA ALA A 21 -4.15 -30.37 2.72
C ALA A 21 -5.11 -29.21 3.07
N PRO A 22 -5.98 -29.38 4.09
CA PRO A 22 -6.93 -28.35 4.46
C PRO A 22 -6.21 -27.05 4.84
N LEU A 23 -6.81 -25.93 4.47
CA LEU A 23 -6.34 -24.58 4.79
C LEU A 23 -6.15 -24.44 6.31
N LEU A 24 -4.99 -23.93 6.72
CA LEU A 24 -4.73 -23.59 8.13
C LEU A 24 -5.77 -22.57 8.59
N GLN A 25 -6.46 -22.86 9.69
CA GLN A 25 -7.43 -21.95 10.30
C GLN A 25 -6.79 -21.19 11.45
N ARG A 26 -7.24 -19.95 11.68
CA ARG A 26 -6.77 -19.11 12.79
C ARG A 26 -6.89 -19.81 14.14
N SER A 27 -7.99 -20.52 14.37
CA SER A 27 -8.25 -21.26 15.61
C SER A 27 -7.24 -22.38 15.90
N GLN A 28 -6.47 -22.82 14.89
CA GLN A 28 -5.46 -23.87 15.05
C GLN A 28 -4.11 -23.34 15.52
N VAL A 29 -3.92 -22.03 15.62
CA VAL A 29 -2.64 -21.41 16.03
C VAL A 29 -2.78 -20.76 17.40
N ARG A 30 -2.03 -21.24 18.39
CA ARG A 30 -1.93 -20.60 19.71
C ARG A 30 -0.65 -19.78 19.79
N ILE A 31 -0.75 -18.60 20.40
CA ILE A 31 0.36 -17.67 20.60
C ILE A 31 0.79 -17.69 22.07
N ASP A 32 2.10 -17.71 22.32
CA ASP A 32 2.70 -17.55 23.65
C ASP A 32 4.04 -16.80 23.53
N GLY A 33 4.04 -15.50 23.86
CA GLY A 33 5.20 -14.62 23.63
C GLY A 33 5.60 -14.62 22.15
N MET A 34 6.81 -15.09 21.84
CA MET A 34 7.33 -15.23 20.48
C MET A 34 7.12 -16.63 19.87
N LYS A 35 6.27 -17.47 20.48
CA LYS A 35 6.02 -18.85 20.06
C LYS A 35 4.65 -19.02 19.43
N LEU A 36 4.59 -19.90 18.44
CA LEU A 36 3.38 -20.34 17.75
C LEU A 36 3.23 -21.86 17.93
N THR A 37 2.14 -22.31 18.56
CA THR A 37 1.80 -23.73 18.68
C THR A 37 0.67 -24.09 17.72
N PHE A 38 0.85 -25.12 16.90
CA PHE A 38 -0.13 -25.59 15.92
C PHE A 38 -0.91 -26.78 16.46
N ALA A 39 -2.24 -26.67 16.55
CA ALA A 39 -3.10 -27.65 17.21
C ALA A 39 -3.17 -29.01 16.50
N ASP A 40 -3.04 -29.02 15.17
CA ASP A 40 -3.13 -30.23 14.35
C ASP A 40 -1.89 -31.13 14.48
N THR A 41 -0.73 -30.55 14.79
CA THR A 41 0.55 -31.26 14.91
C THR A 41 1.13 -31.26 16.32
N GLY A 42 0.64 -30.40 17.21
CA GLY A 42 1.24 -30.09 18.51
C GLY A 42 2.59 -29.35 18.43
N GLN A 43 3.07 -29.03 17.22
CA GLN A 43 4.38 -28.42 17.03
C GLN A 43 4.39 -26.99 17.55
N THR A 44 5.48 -26.61 18.21
CA THR A 44 5.74 -25.21 18.60
C THR A 44 6.94 -24.66 17.84
N LEU A 45 6.73 -23.55 17.13
CA LEU A 45 7.77 -22.78 16.46
C LEU A 45 8.09 -21.53 17.28
N THR A 46 9.35 -21.11 17.30
CA THR A 46 9.76 -19.84 17.91
C THR A 46 10.13 -18.88 16.79
N ILE A 47 9.52 -17.70 16.79
CA ILE A 47 9.85 -16.60 15.89
C ILE A 47 10.97 -15.80 16.52
N ALA A 48 12.08 -15.61 15.81
CA ALA A 48 13.19 -14.80 16.32
C ALA A 48 12.72 -13.34 16.52
N PRO A 49 13.16 -12.63 17.56
CA PRO A 49 12.87 -11.20 17.69
C PRO A 49 13.54 -10.39 16.57
N LEU A 50 13.15 -9.12 16.47
CA LEU A 50 13.88 -8.13 15.66
C LEU A 50 15.22 -7.79 16.33
N GLU A 51 16.22 -7.49 15.51
CA GLU A 51 17.50 -6.95 15.95
C GLU A 51 17.31 -5.53 16.48
N VAL A 52 17.76 -5.29 17.70
CA VAL A 52 17.81 -3.95 18.28
C VAL A 52 19.08 -3.26 17.80
N LYS A 53 18.90 -2.15 17.08
CA LYS A 53 19.98 -1.36 16.51
C LYS A 53 20.20 -0.12 17.37
N HIS A 54 21.44 0.04 17.85
CA HIS A 54 21.86 1.24 18.56
C HIS A 54 22.41 2.30 17.60
N HIS A 55 22.06 3.56 17.81
CA HIS A 55 22.63 4.67 17.05
C HIS A 55 22.92 5.86 17.94
N GLU A 56 23.97 6.59 17.58
CA GLU A 56 24.28 7.89 18.16
C GLU A 56 24.43 8.92 17.05
N MET A 57 23.86 10.11 17.25
CA MET A 57 24.06 11.24 16.35
C MET A 57 24.14 12.55 17.14
N THR A 58 24.71 13.58 16.52
CA THR A 58 24.69 14.94 17.05
C THR A 58 23.93 15.83 16.08
N GLY A 59 23.08 16.70 16.60
CA GLY A 59 22.34 17.67 15.80
C GLY A 59 21.98 18.92 16.60
N THR A 60 21.56 19.97 15.89
CA THR A 60 20.93 21.14 16.50
C THR A 60 19.42 20.98 16.43
N LEU A 61 18.71 21.56 17.40
CA LEU A 61 17.26 21.54 17.45
C LEU A 61 16.70 22.92 17.15
N LYS A 62 15.58 22.94 16.43
CA LYS A 62 14.75 24.13 16.27
C LYS A 62 13.58 24.06 17.23
N VAL A 63 13.10 25.22 17.70
CA VAL A 63 11.81 25.31 18.37
C VAL A 63 10.75 24.85 17.37
N LEU A 64 10.04 23.79 17.71
CA LEU A 64 9.14 23.15 16.76
C LEU A 64 7.83 23.90 16.63
N GLN A 65 7.43 24.12 15.38
CA GLN A 65 6.06 24.47 15.03
C GLN A 65 5.15 23.25 15.18
N PRO A 66 3.81 23.42 15.34
CA PRO A 66 2.87 22.31 15.50
C PRO A 66 2.92 21.24 14.41
N THR A 67 3.53 21.53 13.26
CA THR A 67 3.60 20.66 12.09
C THR A 67 4.70 19.61 12.13
N TRP A 68 5.65 19.68 13.08
CA TRP A 68 6.84 18.79 13.20
C TRP A 68 7.81 18.77 12.00
N ARG A 69 7.48 19.40 10.87
CA ARG A 69 8.24 19.30 9.61
C ARG A 69 9.69 19.79 9.72
N ASP A 70 9.93 20.80 10.56
CA ASP A 70 11.23 21.44 10.73
C ASP A 70 12.08 20.81 11.84
N GLY A 71 11.61 19.72 12.44
CA GLY A 71 12.33 19.03 13.51
C GLY A 71 13.54 18.25 12.99
N LEU A 72 14.43 17.90 13.92
CA LEU A 72 15.54 17.00 13.65
C LEU A 72 15.01 15.56 13.55
N TYR A 73 15.25 14.89 12.43
CA TYR A 73 14.90 13.48 12.25
C TYR A 73 16.03 12.57 12.73
N LEU A 74 15.71 11.65 13.64
CA LEU A 74 16.68 10.66 14.12
C LEU A 74 17.03 9.67 13.01
N ALA A 75 18.31 9.57 12.68
CA ALA A 75 18.83 8.68 11.64
C ALA A 75 18.56 7.20 11.99
N GLY A 76 17.98 6.45 11.05
CA GLY A 76 17.50 5.09 11.28
C GLY A 76 15.97 5.02 11.39
N PRO A 77 15.38 5.28 12.57
CA PRO A 77 13.95 5.12 12.82
C PRO A 77 13.07 6.18 12.15
N ALA A 78 13.62 7.33 11.75
CA ALA A 78 12.83 8.34 11.06
C ALA A 78 12.22 7.82 9.76
N TRP A 79 11.09 8.40 9.39
CA TRP A 79 10.30 8.01 8.21
C TRP A 79 9.72 6.60 8.25
N ARG A 80 9.72 5.97 9.44
CA ARG A 80 8.99 4.73 9.70
C ARG A 80 8.16 4.87 10.96
N PHE A 81 6.85 4.71 10.80
CA PHE A 81 5.89 4.84 11.91
C PHE A 81 6.31 3.96 13.10
N ARG A 82 6.58 4.62 14.24
CA ARG A 82 6.92 4.00 15.54
C ARG A 82 8.13 3.07 15.55
N SER A 83 9.15 3.36 14.73
CA SER A 83 10.38 2.56 14.73
C SER A 83 11.30 2.82 15.93
N LEU A 84 11.20 4.01 16.55
CA LEU A 84 12.01 4.38 17.71
C LEU A 84 11.54 3.65 18.97
N ARG A 85 12.47 3.01 19.69
CA ARG A 85 12.22 2.53 21.06
C ARG A 85 12.32 3.71 22.02
N ALA A 86 11.23 4.46 22.17
CA ALA A 86 11.23 5.77 22.84
C ALA A 86 11.92 5.79 24.22
N ALA A 87 11.73 4.73 25.01
CA ALA A 87 12.35 4.60 26.35
C ALA A 87 13.90 4.50 26.34
N SER A 88 14.51 4.22 25.19
CA SER A 88 15.97 4.17 25.02
C SER A 88 16.60 5.53 24.70
N LEU A 89 15.79 6.53 24.33
CA LEU A 89 16.29 7.82 23.88
C LEU A 89 16.95 8.59 25.04
N VAL A 90 18.24 8.88 24.87
CA VAL A 90 19.03 9.72 25.76
C VAL A 90 19.52 10.92 24.98
N ALA A 91 19.28 12.13 25.51
CA ALA A 91 19.79 13.37 24.96
C ALA A 91 20.76 14.04 25.95
N THR A 92 21.93 14.47 25.47
CA THR A 92 22.94 15.19 26.26
C THR A 92 23.51 16.38 25.49
N LEU A 93 24.03 17.38 26.19
CA LEU A 93 24.76 18.46 25.52
C LEU A 93 26.03 17.90 24.89
N ALA A 94 26.28 18.19 23.61
CA ALA A 94 27.43 17.63 22.90
C ALA A 94 28.78 18.06 23.49
N GLU A 95 28.84 19.29 24.02
CA GLU A 95 30.05 19.84 24.66
C GLU A 95 30.15 19.50 26.15
N GLN A 96 29.07 19.02 26.76
CA GLN A 96 28.99 18.65 28.17
C GLN A 96 28.21 17.33 28.30
N PRO A 97 28.81 16.19 27.94
CA PRO A 97 28.09 14.91 27.80
C PRO A 97 27.49 14.40 29.12
N ASP A 98 27.98 14.86 30.27
CA ASP A 98 27.41 14.55 31.58
C ASP A 98 26.09 15.29 31.85
N VAL A 99 25.79 16.34 31.08
CA VAL A 99 24.55 17.12 31.18
C VAL A 99 23.47 16.45 30.35
N ARG A 100 22.63 15.65 31.03
CA ARG A 100 21.42 15.07 30.46
C ARG A 100 20.31 16.12 30.30
N LEU A 101 19.65 16.07 29.15
CA LEU A 101 18.49 16.88 28.82
C LEU A 101 17.22 16.09 29.10
N ALA A 102 16.15 16.77 29.50
CA ALA A 102 14.87 16.16 29.83
C ALA A 102 13.82 16.44 28.74
N GLU A 103 13.11 15.40 28.31
CA GLU A 103 11.92 15.54 27.48
C GLU A 103 10.84 16.37 28.20
N GLY A 104 10.12 17.20 27.45
CA GLY A 104 9.10 18.13 27.95
C GLY A 104 9.65 19.41 28.57
N ARG A 105 10.93 19.42 28.99
CA ARG A 105 11.60 20.63 29.52
C ARG A 105 12.60 21.23 28.55
N ASP A 106 13.47 20.40 28.00
CA ASP A 106 14.57 20.85 27.14
C ASP A 106 14.25 20.54 25.66
N TYR A 107 13.66 19.38 25.37
CA TYR A 107 13.24 18.96 24.04
C TYR A 107 11.87 18.25 24.06
N VAL A 108 11.24 18.10 22.90
CA VAL A 108 10.05 17.26 22.68
C VAL A 108 10.34 16.25 21.58
N VAL A 109 9.75 15.05 21.67
CA VAL A 109 9.88 14.01 20.66
C VAL A 109 8.51 13.59 20.13
N ASN A 110 8.42 13.46 18.81
CA ASN A 110 7.35 12.74 18.16
C ASN A 110 7.82 11.31 17.93
N THR A 111 7.37 10.40 18.77
CA THR A 111 7.76 8.99 18.76
C THR A 111 7.26 8.23 17.53
N ASP A 112 6.21 8.72 16.87
CA ASP A 112 5.72 8.13 15.62
C ASP A 112 6.71 8.34 14.48
N TRP A 113 7.46 9.46 14.46
CA TRP A 113 8.37 9.83 13.37
C TRP A 113 9.84 9.90 13.75
N ALA A 114 10.15 9.64 15.03
CA ALA A 114 11.46 9.86 15.60
C ALA A 114 11.99 11.28 15.28
N THR A 115 11.10 12.27 15.38
CA THR A 115 11.40 13.68 15.11
C THR A 115 11.48 14.45 16.42
N ILE A 116 12.52 15.26 16.59
CA ILE A 116 12.82 15.97 17.83
C ILE A 116 12.83 17.48 17.58
N GLY A 117 12.32 18.25 18.54
CA GLY A 117 12.40 19.70 18.60
C GLY A 117 12.85 20.22 19.95
N ALA A 118 13.31 21.48 19.97
CA ALA A 118 13.53 22.21 21.20
C ALA A 118 12.21 22.72 21.77
N VAL A 119 12.13 22.82 23.10
CA VAL A 119 11.05 23.51 23.80
C VAL A 119 11.30 25.03 23.69
N GLU A 120 10.24 25.79 23.38
CA GLU A 120 10.31 27.26 23.36
C GLU A 120 10.70 27.82 24.74
N GLY A 121 11.68 28.72 24.80
CA GLY A 121 12.22 29.23 26.07
C GLY A 121 13.02 28.21 26.89
N GLY A 122 13.30 27.02 26.33
CA GLY A 122 14.13 25.98 26.94
C GLY A 122 15.63 26.29 26.90
N ARG A 123 16.44 25.35 27.41
CA ARG A 123 17.91 25.48 27.51
C ARG A 123 18.66 25.30 26.19
N ILE A 124 17.99 24.82 25.14
CA ILE A 124 18.60 24.51 23.84
C ILE A 124 18.39 25.70 22.92
N GLY A 125 19.46 26.45 22.68
CA GLY A 125 19.47 27.54 21.71
C GLY A 125 19.73 27.06 20.28
N PRO A 126 19.66 27.96 19.28
CA PRO A 126 19.83 27.63 17.86
C PRO A 126 21.16 26.94 17.53
N ASP A 127 22.23 27.30 18.25
CA ASP A 127 23.59 26.78 18.06
C ASP A 127 23.94 25.65 19.05
N THR A 128 23.05 25.33 19.98
CA THR A 128 23.28 24.27 20.97
C THR A 128 23.27 22.91 20.28
N LYS A 129 24.42 22.25 20.24
CA LYS A 129 24.55 20.88 19.74
C LYS A 129 24.14 19.89 20.82
N VAL A 130 23.27 18.97 20.43
CA VAL A 130 22.75 17.90 21.29
C VAL A 130 23.17 16.58 20.71
N LYS A 131 23.75 15.71 21.55
CA LYS A 131 24.00 14.31 21.23
C LYS A 131 22.78 13.49 21.62
N PHE A 132 22.35 12.62 20.71
CA PHE A 132 21.28 11.64 20.93
C PHE A 132 21.86 10.24 20.84
N ALA A 133 21.54 9.39 21.79
CA ALA A 133 21.78 7.96 21.76
C ALA A 133 20.43 7.25 21.91
N TYR A 134 20.13 6.29 21.04
CA TYR A 134 18.83 5.62 21.01
C TYR A 134 18.89 4.28 20.29
N ASP A 135 17.89 3.46 20.59
CA ASP A 135 17.67 2.16 19.97
C ASP A 135 16.43 2.20 19.07
N TYR A 136 16.47 1.39 18.02
CA TYR A 136 15.34 1.18 17.12
C TYR A 136 15.38 -0.23 16.54
N THR A 137 14.25 -0.67 16.00
CA THR A 137 14.17 -1.91 15.21
C THR A 137 13.59 -1.61 13.85
N LEU A 138 13.89 -2.44 12.86
CA LEU A 138 13.26 -2.38 11.55
C LEU A 138 11.94 -3.15 11.56
N THR A 139 11.55 -3.72 10.41
CA THR A 139 10.42 -4.64 10.29
C THR A 139 10.86 -5.91 9.58
N ARG A 140 10.12 -7.00 9.78
CA ARG A 140 10.42 -8.27 9.11
C ARG A 140 9.14 -9.01 8.82
N LEU A 141 9.10 -9.74 7.71
CA LEU A 141 8.01 -10.64 7.38
C LEU A 141 8.61 -12.04 7.26
N ASP A 142 8.29 -12.92 8.20
CA ASP A 142 8.71 -14.32 8.17
C ASP A 142 7.63 -15.15 7.48
N LEU A 143 8.02 -16.25 6.83
CA LEU A 143 7.09 -17.23 6.28
C LEU A 143 7.03 -18.46 7.18
N VAL A 144 5.85 -18.82 7.66
CA VAL A 144 5.57 -20.19 8.11
C VAL A 144 5.15 -21.00 6.90
N GLN A 145 5.80 -22.14 6.72
CA GLN A 145 5.53 -23.09 5.65
C GLN A 145 5.25 -24.49 6.21
N ARG A 146 4.59 -25.33 5.42
CA ARG A 146 4.32 -26.74 5.71
C ARG A 146 5.06 -27.65 4.73
N GLY A 147 5.84 -28.60 5.24
CA GLY A 147 6.53 -29.60 4.44
C GLY A 147 5.60 -30.73 3.97
N PRO A 148 6.08 -31.59 3.05
CA PRO A 148 5.32 -32.76 2.58
C PRO A 148 5.09 -33.80 3.67
N ASP A 149 5.89 -33.78 4.75
CA ASP A 149 5.70 -34.57 5.97
C ASP A 149 4.63 -34.01 6.91
N GLY A 150 3.98 -32.90 6.52
CA GLY A 150 2.96 -32.22 7.28
C GLY A 150 3.49 -31.32 8.40
N ARG A 151 4.81 -31.22 8.62
CA ARG A 151 5.41 -30.41 9.67
C ARG A 151 5.55 -28.95 9.26
N TYR A 152 5.46 -28.06 10.24
CA TYR A 152 5.69 -26.64 10.07
C TYR A 152 7.16 -26.26 10.28
N SER A 153 7.60 -25.24 9.55
CA SER A 153 8.91 -24.59 9.74
C SER A 153 8.80 -23.10 9.43
N VAL A 154 9.79 -22.32 9.91
CA VAL A 154 9.89 -20.88 9.65
C VAL A 154 11.01 -20.64 8.65
N VAL A 155 10.71 -19.88 7.60
CA VAL A 155 11.71 -19.21 6.76
C VAL A 155 11.76 -17.76 7.22
N ALA A 156 12.86 -17.38 7.89
CA ALA A 156 13.04 -16.02 8.36
C ALA A 156 13.15 -15.05 7.17
N GLY A 157 12.46 -13.92 7.26
CA GLY A 157 12.59 -12.82 6.33
C GLY A 157 13.88 -12.04 6.53
N GLN A 158 14.10 -11.07 5.65
CA GLN A 158 15.14 -10.05 5.85
C GLN A 158 14.52 -8.84 6.55
N GLU A 159 15.27 -8.28 7.51
CA GLU A 159 14.86 -7.02 8.10
C GLU A 159 14.89 -5.91 7.07
N ASP A 160 13.81 -5.13 7.03
CA ASP A 160 13.60 -4.08 6.06
C ASP A 160 13.02 -2.86 6.76
N ARG A 161 13.54 -1.68 6.39
CA ARG A 161 13.09 -0.40 6.94
C ARG A 161 11.68 -0.01 6.48
N THR A 162 11.23 -0.54 5.34
CA THR A 162 10.07 -0.03 4.60
C THR A 162 9.12 -1.14 4.11
N GLN A 163 9.59 -2.05 3.27
CA GLN A 163 8.75 -2.99 2.51
C GLN A 163 9.29 -4.43 2.64
N PRO A 164 9.19 -5.06 3.83
CA PRO A 164 9.66 -6.44 3.99
C PRO A 164 8.87 -7.38 3.08
N MET A 165 9.59 -8.24 2.36
CA MET A 165 9.02 -9.18 1.41
C MET A 165 8.80 -10.55 2.04
N LEU A 166 7.69 -11.21 1.68
CA LEU A 166 7.44 -12.58 2.11
C LEU A 166 8.49 -13.50 1.48
N PRO A 167 9.20 -14.33 2.26
CA PRO A 167 10.15 -15.28 1.73
C PRO A 167 9.50 -16.28 0.76
N ARG A 168 10.27 -16.77 -0.19
CA ARG A 168 9.84 -17.91 -1.03
C ARG A 168 9.82 -19.18 -0.16
N PRO A 169 8.78 -20.03 -0.26
CA PRO A 169 8.82 -21.33 0.41
C PRO A 169 9.96 -22.21 -0.14
N ALA A 170 10.52 -23.06 0.72
CA ALA A 170 11.50 -24.06 0.32
C ALA A 170 10.90 -25.07 -0.66
N ASP A 171 11.75 -25.73 -1.46
CA ASP A 171 11.30 -26.70 -2.45
C ASP A 171 10.45 -27.82 -1.79
N GLY A 172 9.29 -28.09 -2.39
CA GLY A 172 8.32 -29.07 -1.87
C GLY A 172 7.50 -28.60 -0.66
N CYS A 173 7.74 -27.40 -0.12
CA CYS A 173 6.94 -26.83 0.96
C CYS A 173 5.82 -25.92 0.43
N THR A 174 4.73 -25.83 1.19
CA THR A 174 3.61 -24.92 0.93
C THR A 174 3.68 -23.74 1.89
N ALA A 175 3.59 -22.52 1.37
CA ALA A 175 3.45 -21.32 2.20
C ALA A 175 2.08 -21.33 2.90
N VAL A 176 2.04 -21.16 4.23
CA VAL A 176 0.78 -21.24 4.99
C VAL A 176 0.42 -19.95 5.72
N MET A 177 1.40 -19.16 6.13
CA MET A 177 1.15 -17.95 6.90
C MET A 177 2.36 -17.02 6.91
N GLY A 178 2.15 -15.73 6.66
CA GLY A 178 3.14 -14.70 6.95
C GLY A 178 3.06 -14.24 8.40
N VAL A 179 4.21 -14.06 9.05
CA VAL A 179 4.32 -13.49 10.40
C VAL A 179 5.00 -12.13 10.30
N TYR A 180 4.20 -11.07 10.37
CA TYR A 180 4.70 -9.71 10.27
C TYR A 180 5.15 -9.19 11.64
N LEU A 181 6.41 -8.80 11.75
CA LEU A 181 6.98 -8.10 12.89
C LEU A 181 7.05 -6.61 12.56
N ALA A 182 6.11 -5.85 13.11
CA ALA A 182 6.18 -4.39 13.15
C ALA A 182 7.34 -3.96 14.07
N PRO A 183 7.81 -2.70 14.00
CA PRO A 183 8.87 -2.26 14.89
C PRO A 183 8.49 -2.46 16.36
N ASP A 184 9.48 -2.79 17.18
CA ASP A 184 9.37 -3.06 18.61
C ASP A 184 8.45 -4.23 18.99
N THR A 185 8.19 -5.18 18.07
CA THR A 185 7.46 -6.40 18.39
C THR A 185 8.28 -7.28 19.36
N THR A 186 7.88 -7.32 20.63
CA THR A 186 8.47 -8.17 21.69
C THR A 186 7.63 -9.39 22.04
N ALA A 187 6.38 -9.43 21.60
CA ALA A 187 5.47 -10.56 21.72
C ALA A 187 4.52 -10.56 20.52
N LEU A 188 4.14 -11.74 20.06
CA LEU A 188 3.20 -11.91 18.97
C LEU A 188 1.76 -11.69 19.48
N THR A 189 0.94 -11.18 18.58
CA THR A 189 -0.51 -10.99 18.72
C THR A 189 -1.19 -11.47 17.44
N GLU A 190 -2.53 -11.50 17.42
CA GLU A 190 -3.27 -11.89 16.23
C GLU A 190 -2.94 -11.02 15.00
N ALA A 191 -2.67 -9.73 15.22
CA ALA A 191 -2.33 -8.79 14.15
C ALA A 191 -1.00 -9.13 13.44
N ASN A 192 -0.16 -9.98 14.03
CA ASN A 192 1.08 -10.43 13.42
C ASN A 192 0.86 -11.59 12.43
N LEU A 193 -0.25 -12.34 12.52
CA LEU A 193 -0.46 -13.55 11.72
C LEU A 193 -1.33 -13.26 10.49
N ASN A 194 -0.82 -13.65 9.32
CA ASN A 194 -1.46 -13.43 8.02
C ASN A 194 -1.58 -14.79 7.32
N ILE A 195 -2.69 -15.48 7.53
CA ILE A 195 -2.89 -16.86 7.03
C ILE A 195 -3.15 -16.83 5.53
N ILE A 196 -2.35 -17.59 4.78
CA ILE A 196 -2.40 -17.60 3.32
C ILE A 196 -3.56 -18.46 2.85
N ASP A 197 -4.44 -17.90 2.03
CA ASP A 197 -5.46 -18.58 1.24
C ASP A 197 -4.97 -18.73 -0.21
N PRO A 198 -4.65 -19.96 -0.66
CA PRO A 198 -4.22 -20.21 -2.04
C PRO A 198 -5.25 -19.81 -3.11
N ALA A 199 -6.53 -19.66 -2.76
CA ALA A 199 -7.56 -19.20 -3.68
C ALA A 199 -7.55 -17.66 -3.86
N CYS A 200 -6.92 -16.92 -2.95
CA CYS A 200 -6.83 -15.47 -3.03
C CYS A 200 -5.77 -15.06 -4.07
N THR A 201 -6.22 -14.47 -5.18
CA THR A 201 -5.36 -14.09 -6.30
C THR A 201 -4.69 -12.73 -6.13
N GLY A 202 -5.26 -11.87 -5.27
CA GLY A 202 -4.83 -10.48 -5.12
C GLY A 202 -5.07 -9.62 -6.36
N VAL A 203 -5.98 -10.05 -7.25
CA VAL A 203 -6.47 -9.24 -8.37
C VAL A 203 -7.73 -8.51 -7.91
N PRO A 204 -7.80 -7.16 -8.01
CA PRO A 204 -9.01 -6.42 -7.68
C PRO A 204 -10.22 -6.91 -8.47
N PRO A 205 -11.37 -7.14 -7.82
CA PRO A 205 -12.63 -7.33 -8.52
C PRO A 205 -12.96 -6.13 -9.39
N VAL A 206 -13.51 -6.39 -10.57
CA VAL A 206 -13.95 -5.34 -11.50
C VAL A 206 -15.43 -5.51 -11.78
N ALA A 207 -16.16 -4.40 -11.83
CA ALA A 207 -17.58 -4.36 -12.15
C ALA A 207 -17.86 -3.25 -13.16
N GLY A 208 -18.85 -3.44 -14.04
CA GLY A 208 -19.26 -2.42 -15.01
C GLY A 208 -18.31 -2.24 -16.20
N GLU A 209 -17.52 -3.27 -16.55
CA GLU A 209 -16.53 -3.25 -17.64
C GLU A 209 -17.13 -2.92 -19.01
N ALA A 210 -18.41 -3.25 -19.23
CA ALA A 210 -19.12 -2.91 -20.47
C ALA A 210 -19.14 -1.40 -20.76
N ALA A 211 -18.98 -0.54 -19.74
CA ALA A 211 -18.84 0.91 -19.91
C ALA A 211 -17.53 1.32 -20.61
N LEU A 212 -16.57 0.39 -20.76
CA LEU A 212 -15.25 0.63 -21.35
C LEU A 212 -15.17 0.18 -22.82
N GLU A 213 -16.18 -0.50 -23.37
CA GLU A 213 -16.14 -1.07 -24.72
C GLU A 213 -15.79 -0.05 -25.81
N ALA A 214 -16.37 1.16 -25.73
CA ALA A 214 -16.10 2.22 -26.70
C ALA A 214 -14.63 2.65 -26.70
N VAL A 215 -14.04 2.86 -25.50
CA VAL A 215 -12.63 3.26 -25.42
C VAL A 215 -11.68 2.10 -25.73
N LYS A 216 -12.03 0.86 -25.36
CA LYS A 216 -11.29 -0.35 -25.77
C LYS A 216 -11.25 -0.47 -27.30
N ALA A 217 -12.40 -0.30 -27.96
CA ALA A 217 -12.50 -0.32 -29.41
C ALA A 217 -11.68 0.80 -30.07
N LYS A 218 -11.78 2.03 -29.56
CA LYS A 218 -10.99 3.17 -30.03
C LYS A 218 -9.48 2.91 -29.93
N LEU A 219 -9.02 2.36 -28.81
CA LEU A 219 -7.62 1.99 -28.61
C LEU A 219 -7.19 0.86 -29.56
N ALA A 220 -8.02 -0.15 -29.76
CA ALA A 220 -7.76 -1.25 -30.70
C ALA A 220 -7.71 -0.80 -32.16
N ALA A 221 -8.50 0.22 -32.53
CA ALA A 221 -8.52 0.81 -33.88
C ALA A 221 -7.30 1.69 -34.18
N GLY A 222 -6.42 1.94 -33.21
CA GLY A 222 -5.24 2.80 -33.40
C GLY A 222 -5.56 4.29 -33.39
N GLU A 223 -6.76 4.69 -32.98
CA GLU A 223 -7.19 6.08 -32.93
C GLU A 223 -6.51 6.85 -31.78
N PRO A 224 -6.22 8.15 -31.95
CA PRO A 224 -5.55 8.94 -30.92
C PRO A 224 -6.43 9.03 -29.67
N ALA A 225 -5.84 8.81 -28.49
CA ALA A 225 -6.61 8.70 -27.25
C ALA A 225 -5.98 9.50 -26.10
N THR A 226 -6.83 10.16 -25.32
CA THR A 226 -6.44 10.87 -24.09
C THR A 226 -6.98 10.11 -22.86
N ILE A 227 -6.08 9.70 -21.98
CA ILE A 227 -6.43 9.02 -20.72
C ILE A 227 -5.99 9.92 -19.55
N VAL A 228 -6.92 10.34 -18.71
CA VAL A 228 -6.63 11.20 -17.55
C VAL A 228 -6.73 10.40 -16.26
N PHE A 229 -5.64 10.37 -15.50
CA PHE A 229 -5.64 9.90 -14.12
C PHE A 229 -5.87 11.07 -13.19
N PHE A 230 -7.02 11.08 -12.52
CA PHE A 230 -7.46 12.16 -11.67
C PHE A 230 -7.48 11.72 -10.20
N GLY A 231 -6.68 12.37 -9.36
CA GLY A 231 -6.56 11.95 -7.97
C GLY A 231 -5.74 12.86 -7.08
N ASP A 232 -5.26 12.29 -5.98
CA ASP A 232 -4.54 13.01 -4.94
C ASP A 232 -3.02 12.75 -4.99
N SER A 233 -2.35 12.75 -3.83
CA SER A 233 -0.92 12.45 -3.74
C SER A 233 -0.57 11.05 -4.24
N ILE A 234 -1.47 10.05 -4.11
CA ILE A 234 -1.20 8.68 -4.59
C ILE A 234 -1.06 8.68 -6.12
N THR A 235 -1.92 9.43 -6.80
CA THR A 235 -1.83 9.66 -8.25
C THR A 235 -0.60 10.51 -8.61
N ALA A 236 -0.14 11.40 -7.72
CA ALA A 236 1.00 12.30 -7.97
C ALA A 236 2.39 11.67 -7.76
N GLN A 237 2.50 10.56 -7.03
CA GLN A 237 3.78 9.93 -6.64
C GLN A 237 4.72 9.71 -7.83
N GLN A 238 6.02 9.94 -7.65
CA GLN A 238 7.04 9.94 -8.70
C GLN A 238 7.90 8.68 -8.65
N PRO A 239 8.59 8.28 -9.74
CA PRO A 239 9.50 7.11 -9.75
C PRO A 239 10.49 7.02 -8.59
N LYS A 240 11.03 8.16 -8.14
CA LYS A 240 11.95 8.24 -6.99
C LYS A 240 11.34 7.80 -5.65
N ASP A 241 10.01 7.74 -5.55
CA ASP A 241 9.28 7.35 -4.34
C ASP A 241 9.17 5.81 -4.22
N PHE A 242 9.64 5.05 -5.23
CA PHE A 242 9.52 3.60 -5.34
C PHE A 242 10.88 2.92 -5.32
N ARG A 243 10.96 1.73 -4.68
CA ARG A 243 12.21 0.97 -4.60
C ARG A 243 12.59 0.37 -5.96
N ASP A 244 11.61 -0.08 -6.72
CA ASP A 244 11.80 -0.62 -8.07
C ASP A 244 11.97 0.45 -9.16
N GLY A 245 11.80 1.73 -8.83
CA GLY A 245 11.93 2.86 -9.76
C GLY A 245 10.87 2.89 -10.88
N LYS A 246 9.84 2.04 -10.84
CA LYS A 246 8.82 1.96 -11.91
C LYS A 246 7.76 3.06 -11.82
N GLY A 247 7.71 3.80 -10.72
CA GLY A 247 6.73 4.84 -10.50
C GLY A 247 5.37 4.36 -10.01
N SER A 248 4.46 5.31 -10.02
CA SER A 248 3.08 5.17 -9.57
C SER A 248 2.29 4.23 -10.49
N PHE A 249 1.03 3.99 -10.12
CA PHE A 249 0.14 3.15 -10.91
C PHE A 249 -0.17 3.80 -12.28
N VAL A 250 -0.06 5.13 -12.37
CA VAL A 250 -0.16 5.88 -13.62
C VAL A 250 1.02 5.55 -14.54
N ASP A 251 2.24 5.60 -14.01
CA ASP A 251 3.47 5.35 -14.77
C ASP A 251 3.51 3.88 -15.23
N ARG A 252 3.12 2.96 -14.34
CA ARG A 252 3.00 1.53 -14.63
C ARG A 252 1.93 1.24 -15.68
N PHE A 253 0.78 1.91 -15.61
CA PHE A 253 -0.28 1.73 -16.60
C PHE A 253 0.12 2.28 -17.97
N ALA A 254 0.82 3.42 -18.03
CA ALA A 254 1.39 3.92 -19.27
C ALA A 254 2.41 2.93 -19.88
N ALA A 255 3.27 2.33 -19.07
CA ALA A 255 4.18 1.28 -19.51
C ALA A 255 3.44 0.03 -20.04
N TYR A 256 2.37 -0.38 -19.35
CA TYR A 256 1.49 -1.47 -19.81
C TYR A 256 0.84 -1.15 -21.17
N LEU A 257 0.32 0.06 -21.36
CA LEU A 257 -0.23 0.48 -22.64
C LEU A 257 0.84 0.46 -23.74
N GLN A 258 2.07 0.89 -23.44
CA GLN A 258 3.17 0.87 -24.40
C GLN A 258 3.56 -0.56 -24.80
N GLU A 259 3.51 -1.51 -23.88
CA GLU A 259 3.71 -2.93 -24.18
C GLU A 259 2.56 -3.50 -25.02
N ARG A 260 1.31 -3.19 -24.64
CA ARG A 260 0.10 -3.71 -25.29
C ARG A 260 -0.13 -3.17 -26.70
N PHE A 261 0.32 -1.93 -26.95
CA PHE A 261 0.23 -1.21 -28.20
C PHE A 261 1.63 -0.80 -28.69
N SER A 262 2.49 -1.79 -28.91
CA SER A 262 3.93 -1.60 -29.17
C SER A 262 4.27 -0.80 -30.43
N ASP A 263 3.33 -0.69 -31.37
CA ASP A 263 3.43 0.09 -32.61
C ASP A 263 2.99 1.56 -32.44
N ARG A 264 2.43 1.89 -31.27
CA ARG A 264 1.92 3.23 -30.94
C ARG A 264 2.89 3.96 -30.00
N GLN A 265 2.87 5.29 -30.05
CA GLN A 265 3.58 6.13 -29.10
C GLN A 265 2.69 6.39 -27.88
N VAL A 266 3.11 5.92 -26.71
CA VAL A 266 2.47 6.24 -25.43
C VAL A 266 3.28 7.32 -24.70
N VAL A 267 2.63 8.44 -24.37
CA VAL A 267 3.26 9.58 -23.69
C VAL A 267 2.59 9.79 -22.34
N ALA A 268 3.33 9.54 -21.26
CA ALA A 268 2.91 9.94 -19.92
C ALA A 268 3.40 11.36 -19.62
N THR A 269 2.51 12.26 -19.20
CA THR A 269 2.85 13.64 -18.86
C THR A 269 2.20 14.08 -17.55
N GLN A 270 2.90 14.93 -16.80
CA GLN A 270 2.28 15.71 -15.74
C GLN A 270 1.32 16.73 -16.34
N LEU A 271 0.34 17.16 -15.55
CA LEU A 271 -0.53 18.28 -15.91
C LEU A 271 0.26 19.60 -15.91
N THR A 272 0.85 19.96 -17.05
CA THR A 272 1.49 21.27 -17.27
C THR A 272 0.74 22.14 -18.27
N GLN A 273 -0.03 21.51 -19.16
CA GLN A 273 -0.85 22.16 -20.18
C GLN A 273 -1.92 21.18 -20.71
N VAL A 274 -2.93 21.73 -21.38
CA VAL A 274 -3.93 20.96 -22.12
C VAL A 274 -3.27 20.13 -23.22
N VAL A 275 -3.67 18.87 -23.36
CA VAL A 275 -3.10 17.93 -24.34
C VAL A 275 -4.13 17.57 -25.42
N ARG A 276 -3.64 17.34 -26.64
CA ARG A 276 -4.43 16.79 -27.75
C ARG A 276 -3.58 15.76 -28.49
N PRO A 277 -3.85 14.45 -28.37
CA PRO A 277 -3.10 13.42 -29.06
C PRO A 277 -3.28 13.55 -30.58
N THR A 278 -2.24 13.21 -31.34
CA THR A 278 -2.25 13.23 -32.81
C THR A 278 -1.87 11.87 -33.39
N GLY A 279 -2.26 11.61 -34.64
CA GLY A 279 -1.96 10.33 -35.29
C GLY A 279 -2.53 9.16 -34.50
N SER A 280 -1.69 8.21 -34.11
CA SER A 280 -2.04 7.06 -33.26
C SER A 280 -1.56 7.20 -31.81
N GLN A 281 -1.23 8.41 -31.34
CA GLN A 281 -0.71 8.61 -29.98
C GLN A 281 -1.73 8.22 -28.90
N ILE A 282 -1.22 7.68 -27.79
CA ILE A 282 -1.97 7.59 -26.53
C ILE A 282 -1.29 8.53 -25.54
N VAL A 283 -2.01 9.54 -25.05
CA VAL A 283 -1.48 10.46 -24.04
C VAL A 283 -2.12 10.14 -22.69
N VAL A 284 -1.27 9.82 -21.72
CA VAL A 284 -1.65 9.58 -20.33
C VAL A 284 -1.34 10.84 -19.51
N VAL A 285 -2.37 11.54 -19.07
CA VAL A 285 -2.26 12.74 -18.22
C VAL A 285 -2.31 12.34 -16.76
N LYS A 286 -1.27 12.70 -16.02
CA LYS A 286 -1.17 12.50 -14.57
C LYS A 286 -1.62 13.76 -13.84
N SER A 287 -2.84 13.74 -13.33
CA SER A 287 -3.50 14.86 -12.65
C SER A 287 -3.71 14.56 -11.17
N GLY A 288 -2.60 14.35 -10.45
CA GLY A 288 -2.59 14.12 -9.01
C GLY A 288 -2.22 15.39 -8.24
N GLN A 289 -3.03 15.78 -7.24
CA GLN A 289 -2.70 16.89 -6.34
C GLN A 289 -2.60 16.44 -4.89
N GLY A 290 -1.41 16.58 -4.30
CA GLY A 290 -1.14 16.15 -2.94
C GLY A 290 -2.05 16.81 -1.90
N GLY A 291 -2.59 15.99 -0.99
CA GLY A 291 -3.49 16.43 0.08
C GLY A 291 -4.90 16.80 -0.36
N CYS A 292 -5.25 16.65 -1.64
CA CYS A 292 -6.60 16.98 -2.08
C CYS A 292 -7.62 15.89 -1.78
N ASP A 293 -8.79 16.30 -1.33
CA ASP A 293 -10.01 15.50 -1.20
C ASP A 293 -10.95 15.71 -2.41
N THR A 294 -12.11 15.07 -2.41
CA THR A 294 -13.08 15.21 -3.50
C THR A 294 -13.75 16.57 -3.58
N GLN A 295 -13.72 17.40 -2.53
CA GLN A 295 -14.25 18.77 -2.60
C GLN A 295 -13.31 19.64 -3.45
N GLY A 296 -12.01 19.62 -3.15
CA GLY A 296 -11.03 20.32 -3.98
C GLY A 296 -10.88 19.72 -5.39
N ALA A 297 -11.21 18.43 -5.57
CA ALA A 297 -11.23 17.80 -6.89
C ALA A 297 -12.30 18.43 -7.81
N LEU A 298 -13.47 18.78 -7.29
CA LEU A 298 -14.53 19.40 -8.10
C LEU A 298 -14.11 20.76 -8.67
N GLU A 299 -13.33 21.53 -7.93
CA GLU A 299 -12.86 22.86 -8.34
C GLU A 299 -11.90 22.81 -9.54
N ARG A 300 -11.20 21.69 -9.72
CA ARG A 300 -10.18 21.52 -10.76
C ARG A 300 -10.62 20.65 -11.93
N LEU A 301 -11.78 20.00 -11.85
CA LEU A 301 -12.27 19.06 -12.85
C LEU A 301 -12.28 19.65 -14.27
N ASP A 302 -12.70 20.92 -14.40
CA ASP A 302 -12.78 21.58 -15.70
C ASP A 302 -11.42 21.75 -16.36
N GLY A 303 -10.47 22.37 -15.65
CA GLY A 303 -9.16 22.71 -16.19
C GLY A 303 -8.21 21.53 -16.31
N GLU A 304 -8.34 20.55 -15.41
CA GLU A 304 -7.37 19.46 -15.28
C GLU A 304 -7.83 18.13 -15.90
N VAL A 305 -9.12 18.00 -16.20
CA VAL A 305 -9.69 16.78 -16.79
C VAL A 305 -10.44 17.10 -18.07
N LEU A 306 -11.53 17.87 -17.99
CA LEU A 306 -12.43 18.07 -19.12
C LEU A 306 -11.80 18.90 -20.25
N ALA A 307 -10.92 19.85 -19.91
CA ALA A 307 -10.17 20.62 -20.89
C ALA A 307 -9.31 19.75 -21.82
N HIS A 308 -8.99 18.51 -21.43
CA HIS A 308 -8.21 17.57 -22.24
C HIS A 308 -9.02 16.81 -23.30
N ASP A 309 -10.35 16.94 -23.31
CA ASP A 309 -11.24 16.11 -24.14
C ASP A 309 -10.95 14.60 -23.94
N PRO A 310 -11.11 14.10 -22.70
CA PRO A 310 -10.65 12.76 -22.35
C PRO A 310 -11.52 11.66 -22.95
N ASP A 311 -10.90 10.57 -23.38
CA ASP A 311 -11.58 9.33 -23.78
C ASP A 311 -11.83 8.41 -22.57
N LEU A 312 -10.92 8.46 -21.60
CA LEU A 312 -11.00 7.68 -20.36
C LEU A 312 -10.53 8.54 -19.18
N VAL A 313 -11.30 8.55 -18.11
CA VAL A 313 -10.92 9.17 -16.83
C VAL A 313 -10.86 8.10 -15.75
N ILE A 314 -9.72 7.95 -15.10
CA ILE A 314 -9.51 7.04 -13.97
C ILE A 314 -9.44 7.89 -12.70
N ILE A 315 -10.40 7.71 -11.80
CA ILE A 315 -10.58 8.54 -10.61
C ILE A 315 -10.18 7.75 -9.35
N LEU A 316 -9.27 8.31 -8.54
CA LEU A 316 -8.87 7.77 -7.25
C LEU A 316 -8.84 8.86 -6.18
N PHE A 317 -9.78 8.81 -5.24
CA PHE A 317 -9.88 9.66 -4.06
C PHE A 317 -10.38 8.85 -2.86
N GLY A 318 -10.54 9.48 -1.70
CA GLY A 318 -11.06 8.85 -0.48
C GLY A 318 -10.04 8.86 0.67
N ALA A 319 -8.74 8.79 0.37
CA ALA A 319 -7.71 8.77 1.41
C ALA A 319 -7.67 10.09 2.21
N ASN A 320 -7.73 11.23 1.52
CA ASN A 320 -7.78 12.55 2.17
C ASN A 320 -9.18 12.89 2.70
N ASP A 321 -10.23 12.47 1.99
CA ASP A 321 -11.62 12.61 2.42
C ASP A 321 -11.87 11.97 3.79
N GLU A 322 -11.27 10.79 4.03
CA GLU A 322 -11.40 10.09 5.31
C GLU A 322 -10.65 10.77 6.45
N ASN A 323 -9.61 11.56 6.18
CA ASN A 323 -8.76 12.11 7.22
C ASN A 323 -9.57 12.81 8.31
N ARG A 324 -9.13 12.64 9.55
CA ARG A 324 -9.70 13.28 10.72
C ARG A 324 -9.53 14.79 10.63
N ARG A 325 -10.65 15.51 10.73
CA ARG A 325 -10.63 16.97 10.87
C ARG A 325 -10.07 17.35 12.24
N ALA A 326 -9.10 18.25 12.24
CA ALA A 326 -8.38 18.69 13.44
C ALA A 326 -9.33 19.10 14.57
N GLY A 327 -9.05 18.61 15.79
CA GLY A 327 -9.87 18.88 16.97
C GLY A 327 -11.21 18.13 17.03
N THR A 328 -11.47 17.19 16.11
CA THR A 328 -12.73 16.43 16.05
C THR A 328 -12.50 14.93 15.81
N ASN A 329 -13.59 14.15 15.88
CA ASN A 329 -13.64 12.75 15.44
C ASN A 329 -14.39 12.59 14.09
N GLN A 330 -14.47 13.67 13.30
CA GLN A 330 -15.18 13.68 12.02
C GLN A 330 -14.21 13.54 10.86
N ASN A 331 -14.68 12.95 9.76
CA ASN A 331 -13.97 12.93 8.49
C ASN A 331 -13.85 14.34 7.88
N MET A 332 -12.85 14.54 7.02
CA MET A 332 -12.66 15.79 6.26
C MET A 332 -13.82 16.00 5.29
N VAL A 333 -14.16 14.96 4.54
CA VAL A 333 -15.35 14.89 3.67
C VAL A 333 -16.13 13.63 4.04
N PRO A 334 -17.32 13.74 4.65
CA PRO A 334 -18.10 12.57 5.06
C PRO A 334 -18.44 11.63 3.87
N PRO A 335 -18.59 10.31 4.09
CA PRO A 335 -18.83 9.34 3.00
C PRO A 335 -20.02 9.66 2.08
N ALA A 336 -21.08 10.28 2.61
CA ALA A 336 -22.23 10.71 1.81
C ALA A 336 -21.87 11.87 0.86
N GLN A 337 -21.10 12.85 1.33
CA GLN A 337 -20.64 13.96 0.49
C GLN A 337 -19.61 13.48 -0.53
N TYR A 338 -18.69 12.59 -0.11
CA TYR A 338 -17.76 11.91 -1.01
C TYR A 338 -18.49 11.20 -2.16
N ALA A 339 -19.55 10.44 -1.85
CA ALA A 339 -20.37 9.79 -2.88
C ALA A 339 -21.01 10.81 -3.84
N SER A 340 -21.57 11.90 -3.32
CA SER A 340 -22.14 12.98 -4.12
C SER A 340 -21.11 13.64 -5.05
N ASN A 341 -19.89 13.85 -4.56
CA ASN A 341 -18.80 14.42 -5.33
C ASN A 341 -18.35 13.46 -6.44
N LEU A 342 -18.19 12.16 -6.14
CA LEU A 342 -17.91 11.13 -7.14
C LEU A 342 -18.99 11.07 -8.22
N THR A 343 -20.27 11.06 -7.84
CA THR A 343 -21.39 11.09 -8.80
C THR A 343 -21.30 12.29 -9.73
N THR A 344 -20.98 13.48 -9.18
CA THR A 344 -20.83 14.69 -9.99
C THR A 344 -19.67 14.56 -10.98
N MET A 345 -18.50 14.11 -10.53
CA MET A 345 -17.35 13.89 -11.42
C MET A 345 -17.65 12.87 -12.52
N VAL A 346 -18.25 11.73 -12.17
CA VAL A 346 -18.61 10.68 -13.15
C VAL A 346 -19.55 11.23 -14.21
N ARG A 347 -20.63 11.92 -13.81
CA ARG A 347 -21.62 12.48 -14.75
C ARG A 347 -20.97 13.48 -15.70
N ARG A 348 -20.17 14.41 -15.17
CA ARG A 348 -19.53 15.45 -15.98
C ARG A 348 -18.50 14.89 -16.96
N CYS A 349 -17.71 13.88 -16.56
CA CYS A 349 -16.80 13.19 -17.49
C CYS A 349 -17.57 12.48 -18.60
N ARG A 350 -18.68 11.81 -18.28
CA ARG A 350 -19.51 11.11 -19.27
C ARG A 350 -20.25 12.05 -20.21
N GLU A 351 -20.74 13.17 -19.70
CA GLU A 351 -21.34 14.25 -20.50
C GLU A 351 -20.33 14.83 -21.51
N ALA A 352 -19.03 14.84 -21.17
CA ALA A 352 -17.95 15.19 -22.07
C ALA A 352 -17.52 14.04 -23.02
N GLY A 353 -18.19 12.88 -22.97
CA GLY A 353 -17.91 11.74 -23.86
C GLY A 353 -16.90 10.72 -23.32
N ALA A 354 -16.37 10.91 -22.11
CA ALA A 354 -15.36 10.01 -21.54
C ALA A 354 -15.98 8.75 -20.91
N ALA A 355 -15.30 7.62 -21.07
CA ALA A 355 -15.48 6.48 -20.18
C ALA A 355 -14.87 6.79 -18.80
N VAL A 356 -15.38 6.17 -17.72
CA VAL A 356 -14.88 6.40 -16.36
C VAL A 356 -14.59 5.08 -15.65
N ILE A 357 -13.44 5.01 -14.99
CA ILE A 357 -13.11 3.97 -14.02
C ILE A 357 -13.00 4.64 -12.65
N LEU A 358 -13.81 4.19 -11.68
CA LEU A 358 -13.63 4.51 -10.27
C LEU A 358 -12.73 3.46 -9.62
N LEU A 359 -11.60 3.89 -9.05
CA LEU A 359 -10.79 3.05 -8.18
C LEU A 359 -11.28 3.20 -6.74
N THR A 360 -11.53 2.10 -6.03
CA THR A 360 -11.71 2.19 -4.57
C THR A 360 -10.37 2.54 -3.88
N PRO A 361 -10.37 3.29 -2.77
CA PRO A 361 -9.15 3.84 -2.20
C PRO A 361 -8.21 2.76 -1.63
N ALA A 362 -6.96 3.13 -1.35
CA ALA A 362 -6.06 2.31 -0.55
C ALA A 362 -6.43 2.34 0.94
N MET A 363 -5.96 1.35 1.72
CA MET A 363 -6.08 1.37 3.19
C MET A 363 -5.15 2.43 3.81
N LYS A 364 -5.46 2.83 5.06
CA LYS A 364 -4.57 3.63 5.90
C LYS A 364 -4.25 2.87 7.19
N ASN A 365 -3.12 3.18 7.80
CA ASN A 365 -2.76 2.67 9.12
C ASN A 365 -3.76 3.19 10.15
N LEU A 366 -4.49 2.27 10.79
CA LEU A 366 -5.52 2.56 11.78
C LEU A 366 -4.96 3.19 13.07
N GLY A 367 -3.66 3.02 13.34
CA GLY A 367 -2.98 3.66 14.47
C GLY A 367 -2.56 5.11 14.21
N TRP A 368 -2.78 5.64 13.01
CA TRP A 368 -2.42 7.01 12.67
C TRP A 368 -3.42 8.02 13.23
N THR A 369 -2.94 9.06 13.93
CA THR A 369 -3.80 10.08 14.54
C THR A 369 -4.71 10.81 13.56
N SER A 370 -4.29 10.98 12.30
CA SER A 370 -5.11 11.62 11.26
C SER A 370 -6.10 10.66 10.58
N THR A 371 -6.13 9.38 10.92
CA THR A 371 -7.12 8.43 10.39
C THR A 371 -8.38 8.45 11.26
N VAL A 372 -9.57 8.36 10.66
CA VAL A 372 -10.82 8.15 11.43
C VAL A 372 -11.04 6.66 11.69
N GLY A 373 -10.62 5.80 10.77
CA GLY A 373 -10.73 4.35 10.81
C GLY A 373 -11.85 3.76 9.96
N ASN A 374 -12.50 4.54 9.08
CA ASN A 374 -13.69 4.11 8.31
C ASN A 374 -13.49 4.07 6.79
N MET A 375 -12.27 3.80 6.31
CA MET A 375 -11.97 3.67 4.86
C MET A 375 -12.90 2.71 4.10
N ALA A 376 -13.41 1.65 4.75
CA ALA A 376 -14.37 0.72 4.15
C ALA A 376 -15.67 1.39 3.69
N GLU A 377 -16.11 2.47 4.37
CA GLU A 377 -17.29 3.24 3.99
C GLU A 377 -17.06 4.02 2.68
N TYR A 378 -15.83 4.49 2.44
CA TYR A 378 -15.43 5.17 1.20
C TYR A 378 -15.33 4.20 0.03
N ALA A 379 -14.77 3.00 0.25
CA ALA A 379 -14.79 1.93 -0.75
C ALA A 379 -16.23 1.53 -1.10
N ALA A 380 -17.09 1.33 -0.10
CA ALA A 380 -18.51 1.03 -0.31
C ALA A 380 -19.25 2.17 -1.03
N ALA A 381 -18.93 3.43 -0.74
CA ALA A 381 -19.48 4.58 -1.46
C ALA A 381 -19.08 4.58 -2.94
N ALA A 382 -17.80 4.38 -3.27
CA ALA A 382 -17.34 4.31 -4.66
C ALA A 382 -18.00 3.16 -5.43
N ARG A 383 -18.13 1.96 -4.83
CA ARG A 383 -18.87 0.83 -5.41
C ARG A 383 -20.33 1.20 -5.71
N ARG A 384 -21.02 1.84 -4.76
CA ARG A 384 -22.43 2.26 -4.94
C ARG A 384 -22.59 3.31 -6.04
N VAL A 385 -21.69 4.29 -6.12
CA VAL A 385 -21.70 5.30 -7.18
C VAL A 385 -21.47 4.63 -8.54
N GLY A 386 -20.50 3.73 -8.64
CA GLY A 386 -20.23 2.97 -9.86
C GLY A 386 -21.45 2.22 -10.37
N ALA A 387 -22.12 1.49 -9.49
CA ALA A 387 -23.35 0.77 -9.81
C ALA A 387 -24.50 1.71 -10.23
N ALA A 388 -24.70 2.81 -9.49
CA ALA A 388 -25.78 3.76 -9.75
C ALA A 388 -25.61 4.54 -11.07
N GLU A 389 -24.37 4.90 -11.41
CA GLU A 389 -24.06 5.63 -12.64
C GLU A 389 -23.76 4.70 -13.81
N GLY A 390 -23.66 3.38 -13.60
CA GLY A 390 -23.33 2.41 -14.65
C GLY A 390 -21.92 2.59 -15.20
N THR A 391 -20.96 2.93 -14.33
CA THR A 391 -19.55 3.12 -14.70
C THR A 391 -18.67 2.01 -14.14
N CYS A 392 -17.52 1.79 -14.75
CA CYS A 392 -16.59 0.75 -14.29
C CYS A 392 -16.04 1.08 -12.89
N VAL A 393 -15.96 0.06 -12.03
CA VAL A 393 -15.31 0.11 -10.72
C VAL A 393 -14.24 -0.96 -10.65
N VAL A 394 -13.04 -0.56 -10.26
CA VAL A 394 -11.94 -1.46 -9.91
C VAL A 394 -11.77 -1.41 -8.39
N ASP A 395 -12.12 -2.51 -7.74
CA ASP A 395 -12.20 -2.58 -6.29
C ASP A 395 -10.87 -2.95 -5.63
N SER A 396 -9.94 -2.00 -5.67
CA SER A 396 -8.61 -2.17 -5.09
C SER A 396 -8.64 -2.36 -3.56
N PHE A 397 -9.58 -1.72 -2.87
CA PHE A 397 -9.79 -1.84 -1.42
C PHE A 397 -10.03 -3.28 -0.97
N GLN A 398 -10.78 -4.07 -1.74
CA GLN A 398 -10.99 -5.50 -1.43
C GLN A 398 -9.66 -6.26 -1.32
N VAL A 399 -8.69 -5.95 -2.19
CA VAL A 399 -7.36 -6.57 -2.10
C VAL A 399 -6.62 -6.15 -0.84
N TRP A 400 -6.80 -4.91 -0.36
CA TRP A 400 -6.22 -4.49 0.91
C TRP A 400 -6.80 -5.27 2.10
N GLU A 401 -8.12 -5.55 2.09
CA GLU A 401 -8.78 -6.40 3.08
C GLU A 401 -8.30 -7.85 3.00
N ASP A 402 -7.95 -8.30 1.79
CA ASP A 402 -7.46 -9.65 1.51
C ASP A 402 -5.94 -9.81 1.61
N LEU A 403 -5.16 -8.74 1.87
CA LEU A 403 -3.70 -8.84 2.03
C LEU A 403 -3.28 -9.90 3.08
N PRO A 404 -3.95 -10.03 4.24
CA PRO A 404 -3.65 -11.11 5.17
C PRO A 404 -3.78 -12.51 4.55
N LYS A 405 -4.74 -12.70 3.64
CA LYS A 405 -4.93 -13.93 2.86
C LYS A 405 -3.83 -14.17 1.83
N LEU A 406 -3.05 -13.15 1.49
CA LEU A 406 -1.85 -13.26 0.67
C LEU A 406 -0.58 -13.44 1.52
N GLY A 407 -0.70 -13.51 2.84
CA GLY A 407 0.42 -13.62 3.78
C GLY A 407 1.05 -12.27 4.14
N TYR A 408 0.42 -11.15 3.81
CA TYR A 408 0.93 -9.81 4.08
C TYR A 408 0.06 -9.06 5.07
N ASN A 409 0.70 -8.38 6.03
CA ASN A 409 -0.03 -7.38 6.81
C ASN A 409 -0.35 -6.16 5.94
N TYR A 410 -1.56 -5.62 6.07
CA TYR A 410 -2.04 -4.50 5.23
C TYR A 410 -1.18 -3.23 5.31
N MET A 411 -0.36 -3.08 6.35
CA MET A 411 0.53 -1.92 6.50
C MET A 411 1.81 -2.02 5.63
N ILE A 412 2.18 -3.22 5.17
CA ILE A 412 3.42 -3.43 4.39
C ILE A 412 3.40 -2.64 3.08
N PRO A 413 2.30 -2.62 2.31
CA PRO A 413 2.28 -1.87 1.05
C PRO A 413 2.11 -0.36 1.24
N LEU A 414 2.24 0.20 2.44
CA LEU A 414 2.21 1.64 2.75
C LEU A 414 3.65 2.13 3.10
N ALA A 415 4.22 3.05 2.31
CA ALA A 415 5.63 3.48 2.34
C ALA A 415 6.18 3.77 3.74
N THR A 416 5.46 4.61 4.46
CA THR A 416 5.78 5.06 5.81
C THR A 416 4.95 4.33 6.87
N CYS A 417 4.26 3.25 6.47
CA CYS A 417 3.15 2.64 7.21
C CYS A 417 2.08 3.64 7.62
N LEU A 418 1.72 4.60 6.76
CA LEU A 418 0.59 5.49 7.01
C LEU A 418 -0.52 5.39 5.97
N ASN A 419 -0.27 5.89 4.77
CA ASN A 419 -1.34 6.17 3.81
C ASN A 419 -0.89 6.14 2.35
N HIS A 420 0.38 6.45 2.06
CA HIS A 420 0.91 6.42 0.69
C HIS A 420 1.35 5.01 0.32
N PRO A 421 0.76 4.37 -0.69
CA PRO A 421 1.19 3.06 -1.12
C PRO A 421 2.59 3.08 -1.75
N VAL A 422 3.27 1.94 -1.71
CA VAL A 422 4.56 1.68 -2.37
C VAL A 422 4.39 0.73 -3.55
N ASP A 423 5.49 0.22 -4.08
CA ASP A 423 5.62 -0.75 -5.17
C ASP A 423 4.47 -1.77 -5.19
N MET A 424 4.25 -2.52 -4.10
CA MET A 424 3.18 -3.52 -4.01
C MET A 424 1.77 -2.90 -4.03
N GLY A 425 1.57 -1.77 -3.36
CA GLY A 425 0.27 -1.11 -3.31
C GLY A 425 -0.12 -0.48 -4.66
N HIS A 426 0.86 0.03 -5.39
CA HIS A 426 0.65 0.51 -6.76
C HIS A 426 0.45 -0.62 -7.77
N GLU A 427 1.05 -1.78 -7.52
CA GLU A 427 0.80 -2.99 -8.30
C GLU A 427 -0.64 -3.50 -8.14
N ILE A 428 -1.27 -3.33 -6.97
CA ILE A 428 -2.69 -3.66 -6.77
C ILE A 428 -3.57 -2.85 -7.74
N PHE A 429 -3.38 -1.53 -7.80
CA PHE A 429 -4.12 -0.67 -8.74
C PHE A 429 -3.87 -1.09 -10.19
N LEU A 430 -2.61 -1.36 -10.56
CA LEU A 430 -2.26 -1.78 -11.91
C LEU A 430 -2.96 -3.08 -12.31
N LYS A 431 -2.94 -4.11 -11.45
CA LYS A 431 -3.60 -5.40 -11.72
C LYS A 431 -5.10 -5.22 -11.98
N GLY A 432 -5.75 -4.37 -11.20
CA GLY A 432 -7.17 -4.07 -11.39
C GLY A 432 -7.45 -3.30 -12.69
N LEU A 433 -6.61 -2.32 -13.02
CA LEU A 433 -6.72 -1.59 -14.28
C LEU A 433 -6.46 -2.49 -15.50
N LYS A 434 -5.51 -3.43 -15.42
CA LYS A 434 -5.30 -4.43 -16.45
C LYS A 434 -6.53 -5.32 -16.61
N ALA A 435 -7.06 -5.87 -15.51
CA ALA A 435 -8.26 -6.70 -15.55
C ALA A 435 -9.46 -5.97 -16.17
N ALA A 436 -9.61 -4.66 -15.92
CA ALA A 436 -10.66 -3.85 -16.51
C ALA A 436 -10.46 -3.58 -18.02
N MET A 437 -9.22 -3.52 -18.49
CA MET A 437 -8.86 -3.08 -19.85
C MET A 437 -8.58 -4.22 -20.83
N GLU A 438 -8.21 -5.40 -20.32
CA GLU A 438 -8.16 -6.67 -21.06
C GLU A 438 -9.58 -7.16 -21.39
#